data_AF-A0A353NPK3-F1
#
_entry.id   AF-A0A353NPK3-F1
#
_cell.length_a   1.000
_cell.length_b   1.000
_cell.length_c   1.000
_cell.angle_alpha   90.00
_cell.angle_beta   90.00
_cell.angle_gamma   90.00
#
_symmetry.space_group_name_H-M   'P 1'
#
loop_
_entity.id
_entity.type
_entity.pdbx_description
1 polymer ?
#
loop_
_entity_poly.entity_id
_entity_poly.type
_entity_poly.pdbx_seq_one_letter_code
_entity_poly.pdbx_strand_id
1 'polypeptide(L)' 'MKAHVAFYRCETCGNIVELINNGGGELVCCGKPMTKLEANTTDASQEKHV' A
#
# COMPACT_ATOMS: atom_id res chain seq x y z
N MET A 1 -15.90 -10.34 10.84
CA MET A 1 -14.87 -10.48 9.77
C MET A 1 -14.03 -9.21 9.80
N LYS A 2 -12.71 -9.30 9.94
CA LYS A 2 -11.85 -8.11 9.94
C LYS A 2 -11.86 -7.50 8.54
N ALA A 3 -12.00 -6.18 8.44
CA ALA A 3 -11.84 -5.46 7.18
C ALA A 3 -10.43 -5.73 6.63
N HIS A 4 -10.33 -5.99 5.33
CA HIS A 4 -9.03 -6.15 4.67
C HIS A 4 -8.36 -4.77 4.57
N VAL A 5 -7.37 -4.54 5.42
CA VAL A 5 -6.55 -3.32 5.39
C VAL A 5 -5.63 -3.38 4.17
N ALA A 6 -5.62 -2.31 3.38
CA ALA A 6 -4.75 -2.18 2.21
C ALA A 6 -4.09 -0.80 2.21
N PHE A 7 -2.76 -0.80 2.16
CA PHE A 7 -1.96 0.43 2.06
C PHE A 7 -1.39 0.57 0.66
N TYR A 8 -1.25 1.81 0.21
CA TYR A 8 -0.65 2.15 -1.07
C TYR A 8 0.41 3.23 -0.88
N ARG A 9 1.50 3.14 -1.64
CA ARG A 9 2.61 4.10 -1.62
C ARG A 9 2.89 4.66 -3.01
N CYS A 10 3.14 5.96 -3.08
CA CYS A 10 3.71 6.58 -4.27
C CYS A 10 5.23 6.46 -4.24
N GLU A 11 5.80 5.79 -5.23
CA GLU A 11 7.26 5.63 -5.35
C GLU A 11 7.99 6.92 -5.78
N THR A 12 7.26 7.96 -6.21
CA THR A 12 7.86 9.23 -6.65
C THR A 12 7.99 10.24 -5.51
N CYS A 13 6.90 10.51 -4.78
CA CYS A 13 6.90 11.52 -3.72
C CYS A 13 6.86 10.93 -2.30
N GLY A 14 6.66 9.61 -2.16
CA GLY A 14 6.62 8.93 -0.87
C GLY A 14 5.27 8.97 -0.14
N ASN A 15 4.21 9.56 -0.71
CA ASN A 15 2.88 9.55 -0.10
C ASN A 15 2.37 8.14 0.19
N ILE A 16 1.80 7.92 1.37
CA ILE A 16 1.19 6.65 1.79
C ILE A 16 -0.26 6.89 2.20
N VAL A 17 -1.17 6.03 1.73
CA VAL A 17 -2.61 6.10 2.03
C VAL A 17 -3.16 4.72 2.36
N GLU A 18 -4.23 4.67 3.16
CA GLU A 18 -5.01 3.47 3.45
C GLU A 18 -6.34 3.49 2.68
N LEU A 19 -6.76 2.33 2.17
CA LEU A 19 -8.06 2.19 1.52
C LEU A 19 -9.17 1.99 2.56
N ILE A 20 -10.03 2.99 2.72
CA ILE A 20 -11.17 2.94 3.65
C ILE A 20 -12.41 2.30 3.00
N ASN A 21 -12.65 2.55 1.72
CA ASN A 21 -13.74 1.96 0.95
C ASN A 21 -13.31 1.76 -0.51
N ASN A 22 -13.64 0.60 -1.09
CA ASN A 22 -13.26 0.26 -2.45
C ASN A 22 -14.32 0.74 -3.45
N GLY A 23 -14.01 1.77 -4.23
CA GLY A 23 -14.85 2.28 -5.32
C GLY A 23 -14.54 1.70 -6.71
N GLY A 24 -13.56 0.79 -6.82
CA GLY A 24 -13.18 0.13 -8.09
C GLY A 24 -12.22 0.91 -9.00
N GLY A 25 -11.84 2.13 -8.64
CA GLY A 25 -10.86 2.95 -9.38
C GLY A 25 -9.41 2.65 -9.00
N GLU A 26 -8.48 3.00 -9.89
CA GLU A 26 -7.04 2.94 -9.62
C GLU A 26 -6.56 4.19 -8.87
N LEU A 27 -5.76 3.99 -7.82
CA LEU A 27 -5.17 5.10 -7.07
C LEU A 27 -3.95 5.65 -7.82
N VAL A 28 -3.99 6.94 -8.17
CA VAL A 28 -2.93 7.62 -8.93
C VAL A 28 -2.34 8.76 -8.10
N CYS A 29 -1.01 8.82 -8.04
CA CYS A 29 -0.28 9.91 -7.41
C CYS A 29 0.93 10.28 -8.29
N CYS A 30 1.23 11.58 -8.44
CA CYS A 30 2.28 12.07 -9.35
C CYS A 30 2.15 11.59 -10.81
N GLY A 31 0.91 11.38 -11.28
CA GLY A 31 0.60 10.97 -12.65
C GLY A 31 0.88 9.49 -12.95
N LYS A 32 1.13 8.66 -11.93
CA LYS A 32 1.35 7.21 -12.07
C LYS A 32 0.49 6.42 -11.06
N PRO A 33 0.14 5.17 -11.37
CA PRO A 33 -0.47 4.26 -10.41
C PRO A 33 0.38 4.13 -9.13
N MET A 34 -0.28 4.12 -7.98
CA MET A 34 0.36 3.85 -6.70
C MET A 34 0.61 2.35 -6.52
N THR A 35 1.67 2.00 -5.79
CA THR A 35 2.03 0.61 -5.50
C THR A 35 1.29 0.15 -4.25
N LYS A 36 0.55 -0.97 -4.34
CA LYS A 36 -0.03 -1.63 -3.17
C LYS A 36 1.09 -2.24 -2.32
N LEU A 37 1.09 -1.93 -1.03
CA LEU A 37 2.03 -2.52 -0.07
C LEU A 37 1.45 -3.84 0.43
N GLU A 38 2.06 -4.95 0.01
CA GLU A 38 1.72 -6.28 0.49
C GLU A 38 2.61 -6.64 1.69
N ALA A 39 1.98 -6.95 2.82
CA ALA A 39 2.70 -7.30 4.03
C ALA A 39 3.59 -8.53 3.81
N ASN A 40 4.77 -8.52 4.42
CA ASN A 40 5.71 -9.67 4.45
C ASN A 40 6.23 -10.11 3.08
N THR A 41 6.30 -9.18 2.11
CA THR A 41 6.86 -9.42 0.77
C THR A 41 8.25 -8.83 0.57
N THR A 42 8.71 -7.97 1.48
CA THR A 42 10.06 -7.41 1.43
C THR A 42 11.06 -8.37 2.09
N ASP A 43 12.22 -8.54 1.47
CA ASP A 43 13.35 -9.29 2.04
C ASP A 43 14.02 -8.49 3.16
N ALA A 44 13.37 -8.47 4.32
CA ALA A 44 13.83 -7.83 5.54
C ALA A 44 13.91 -8.87 6.67
N SER A 45 14.74 -8.60 7.69
CA SER A 45 14.83 -9.51 8.85
C SER A 45 13.48 -9.59 9.56
N GLN A 46 12.87 -10.79 9.52
CA GLN A 46 11.56 -11.08 10.10
C GLN A 46 11.55 -10.89 11.61
N GLU A 47 12.67 -11.10 12.31
CA GLU A 47 12.77 -10.91 13.76
C GLU A 47 12.52 -9.44 14.18
N LYS A 48 12.74 -8.50 13.25
CA LYS A 48 12.56 -7.05 13.46
C LYS A 48 11.32 -6.49 12.78
N HIS A 49 10.80 -7.18 11.76
CA HIS A 49 9.69 -6.72 10.92
C HIS A 49 8.78 -7.91 10.59
N VAL A 50 7.86 -8.24 11.50
CA VAL A 50 6.84 -9.30 11.38
C VAL A 50 5.59 -8.82 10.65
#